data_AF-K1UJ30-F1
#
_entry.id   AF-K1UJ30-F1
#
_cell.length_a   1.000
_cell.length_b   1.000
_cell.length_c   1.000
_cell.angle_alpha   90.00
_cell.angle_beta   90.00
_cell.angle_gamma   90.00
#
_symmetry.space_group_name_H-M   'P 1'
#
loop_
_entity.id
_entity.type
_entity.pdbx_description
1 polymer ?
#
loop_
_entity_poly.entity_id
_entity_poly.type
_entity_poly.pdbx_seq_one_letter_code
_entity_poly.pdbx_strand_id
1 'polypeptide(L)'
;EHDRSATEDERWTDRIVSSSGDWSGNICDFYFRVYNRIAQDIKVPFKLNGADRIDDTPLHKALREALANALIHADYYDRRGLVIQKWPDKIRIANPGAFRINVQEALVGGVSDPRNESLIKMFNLINVGERAGSGLPSIRSVWQKQGWQVPEIVEAFNPDRTTLTLPLSAAKMAVKSGGKKVAAKNGDKEGGIAERRKADILQYLTDTPKAASKEIAEAVGLQVSRTKMYLAELIEQEAVVAEGAGRARKYRLKT
;
A
#
# COMPACT_ATOMS: atom_id res chain seq x y z
N GLU A 1 -9.83 18.15 20.02
CA GLU A 1 -10.55 17.37 21.03
C GLU A 1 -11.60 16.50 20.32
N HIS A 2 -12.06 15.42 20.96
CA HIS A 2 -13.18 14.61 20.47
C HIS A 2 -14.50 15.35 20.71
N ASP A 3 -15.18 15.75 19.64
CA ASP A 3 -16.56 16.20 19.71
C ASP A 3 -17.48 14.98 19.90
N ARG A 4 -18.28 15.02 20.97
CA ARG A 4 -19.16 13.94 21.46
C ARG A 4 -20.63 14.22 21.17
N SER A 5 -20.95 14.93 20.08
CA SER A 5 -22.33 15.31 19.74
C SER A 5 -22.93 14.67 18.48
N ALA A 6 -22.30 13.66 17.89
CA ALA A 6 -22.95 12.90 16.82
C ALA A 6 -23.78 11.75 17.43
N THR A 7 -25.10 11.83 17.32
CA THR A 7 -26.00 10.68 17.48
C THR A 7 -25.55 9.56 16.53
N GLU A 8 -25.77 8.28 16.88
CA GLU A 8 -25.25 7.14 16.08
C GLU A 8 -25.65 7.19 14.59
N ASP A 9 -26.76 7.86 14.27
CA ASP A 9 -27.28 8.06 12.90
C ASP A 9 -26.57 9.16 12.09
N GLU A 10 -25.89 10.13 12.70
CA GLU A 10 -25.18 11.20 11.98
C GLU A 10 -23.72 10.84 11.63
N ARG A 11 -23.26 9.64 12.00
CA ARG A 11 -21.86 9.24 11.79
C ARG A 11 -21.51 8.91 10.34
N TRP A 12 -22.51 8.53 9.53
CA TRP A 12 -22.30 8.08 8.16
C TRP A 12 -23.38 8.65 7.24
N THR A 13 -22.99 9.22 6.10
CA THR A 13 -23.94 9.72 5.10
C THR A 13 -24.59 8.60 4.29
N ASP A 14 -23.93 7.43 4.20
CA ASP A 14 -24.44 6.25 3.52
C ASP A 14 -23.76 4.98 4.06
N ARG A 15 -24.44 3.83 4.03
CA ARG A 15 -23.95 2.54 4.51
C ARG A 15 -24.52 1.37 3.68
N ILE A 16 -23.64 0.50 3.20
CA ILE A 16 -23.99 -0.85 2.71
C ILE A 16 -23.47 -1.87 3.73
N VAL A 17 -24.30 -2.86 4.06
CA VAL A 17 -23.91 -4.01 4.89
C VAL A 17 -24.40 -5.30 4.25
N SER A 18 -23.74 -6.42 4.54
CA SER A 18 -24.16 -7.72 4.01
C SER A 18 -25.50 -8.21 4.57
N SER A 19 -25.94 -7.67 5.71
CA SER A 19 -27.14 -8.11 6.43
C SER A 19 -28.40 -7.28 6.12
N SER A 20 -28.33 -6.29 5.22
CA SER A 20 -29.44 -5.35 5.01
C SER A 20 -30.59 -5.92 4.18
N GLY A 21 -30.34 -6.94 3.35
CA GLY A 21 -31.39 -7.58 2.53
C GLY A 21 -31.94 -6.73 1.38
N ASP A 22 -31.45 -5.50 1.19
CA ASP A 22 -31.80 -4.56 0.11
C ASP A 22 -31.00 -4.79 -1.19
N TRP A 23 -30.21 -5.86 -1.23
CA TRP A 23 -29.40 -6.27 -2.36
C TRP A 23 -29.21 -7.79 -2.37
N SER A 24 -28.73 -8.32 -3.49
CA SER A 24 -28.69 -9.77 -3.72
C SER A 24 -27.70 -10.54 -2.81
N GLY A 25 -26.84 -9.84 -2.09
CA GLY A 25 -25.80 -10.42 -1.24
C GLY A 25 -24.59 -10.99 -2.00
N ASN A 26 -24.57 -10.95 -3.33
CA ASN A 26 -23.52 -11.57 -4.14
C ASN A 26 -22.34 -10.62 -4.45
N ILE A 27 -21.12 -11.15 -4.55
CA ILE A 27 -19.89 -10.34 -4.71
C ILE A 27 -19.92 -9.43 -5.95
N CYS A 28 -20.58 -9.85 -7.04
CA CYS A 28 -20.67 -9.07 -8.27
C CYS A 28 -21.55 -7.83 -8.07
N ASP A 29 -22.74 -7.99 -7.48
CA ASP A 29 -23.64 -6.88 -7.12
C ASP A 29 -22.98 -5.94 -6.10
N PHE A 30 -22.28 -6.49 -5.10
CA PHE A 30 -21.49 -5.71 -4.15
C PHE A 30 -20.47 -4.82 -4.86
N TYR A 31 -19.69 -5.39 -5.79
CA TYR A 31 -18.67 -4.67 -6.53
C TYR A 31 -19.25 -3.46 -7.27
N PHE A 32 -20.32 -3.64 -8.05
CA PHE A 32 -20.90 -2.53 -8.82
C PHE A 32 -21.53 -1.47 -7.93
N ARG A 33 -22.24 -1.87 -6.86
CA ARG A 33 -22.83 -0.92 -5.89
C ARG A 33 -21.78 -0.06 -5.21
N VAL A 34 -20.71 -0.69 -4.73
CA VAL A 34 -19.62 0.02 -4.06
C VAL A 34 -18.86 0.89 -5.04
N TYR A 35 -18.52 0.38 -6.23
CA TYR A 35 -17.83 1.14 -7.26
C TYR A 35 -18.57 2.43 -7.63
N ASN A 36 -19.88 2.34 -7.89
CA ASN A 36 -20.69 3.50 -8.26
C ASN A 36 -20.67 4.60 -7.19
N ARG A 37 -20.62 4.22 -5.91
CA ARG A 37 -20.56 5.16 -4.79
C ARG A 37 -19.19 5.77 -4.57
N ILE A 38 -18.12 5.00 -4.71
CA ILE A 38 -16.76 5.56 -4.56
C ILE A 38 -16.39 6.46 -5.74
N ALA A 39 -16.93 6.19 -6.93
CA ALA A 39 -16.67 6.96 -8.14
C ALA A 39 -17.52 8.24 -8.26
N GLN A 40 -18.65 8.35 -7.55
CA GLN A 40 -19.63 9.43 -7.70
C GLN A 40 -19.07 10.85 -7.57
N ASP A 41 -18.10 11.05 -6.68
CA ASP A 41 -17.50 12.37 -6.40
C ASP A 41 -16.21 12.64 -7.21
N ILE A 42 -15.88 11.75 -8.13
CA ILE A 42 -14.65 11.88 -8.92
C ILE A 42 -14.92 12.74 -10.13
N LYS A 43 -14.22 13.87 -10.19
CA LYS A 43 -14.31 14.79 -11.33
C LYS A 43 -13.83 14.09 -12.60
N VAL A 44 -14.74 13.91 -13.55
CA VAL A 44 -14.44 13.49 -14.92
C VAL A 44 -14.14 14.74 -15.74
N PRO A 45 -12.89 14.96 -16.21
CA PRO A 45 -12.62 16.05 -17.14
C PRO A 45 -13.32 15.76 -18.47
N PHE A 46 -13.93 16.78 -19.07
CA PHE A 46 -14.57 16.64 -20.37
C PHE A 46 -13.51 16.31 -21.44
N LYS A 47 -13.57 15.09 -21.97
CA LYS A 47 -12.72 14.61 -23.06
C LYS A 47 -13.59 13.85 -24.06
N LEU A 48 -13.31 14.05 -25.34
CA LEU A 48 -13.99 13.39 -26.45
C LEU A 48 -13.03 12.41 -27.12
N ASN A 49 -13.54 11.24 -27.52
CA ASN A 49 -12.90 10.33 -28.46
C ASN A 49 -13.77 10.28 -29.73
N GLY A 50 -13.44 11.11 -30.72
CA GLY A 50 -14.36 11.35 -31.84
C GLY A 50 -15.62 12.07 -31.36
N ALA A 51 -16.79 11.45 -31.51
CA ALA A 51 -18.06 11.99 -31.05
C ALA A 51 -18.44 11.55 -29.62
N ASP A 52 -17.79 10.51 -29.09
CA ASP A 52 -18.16 9.93 -27.80
C ASP A 52 -17.40 10.59 -26.64
N ARG A 53 -18.12 10.87 -25.55
CA ARG A 53 -17.52 11.39 -24.32
C ARG A 53 -16.83 10.26 -23.56
N ILE A 54 -15.59 10.52 -23.13
CA ILE A 54 -14.82 9.59 -22.30
C ILE A 54 -15.14 9.84 -20.83
N ASP A 55 -16.03 9.03 -20.26
CA ASP A 55 -16.31 9.09 -18.83
C ASP A 55 -15.33 8.25 -17.99
N ASP A 56 -14.67 7.27 -18.61
CA ASP A 56 -13.73 6.37 -17.93
C ASP A 56 -12.31 6.97 -17.87
N THR A 57 -11.96 7.56 -16.74
CA THR A 57 -10.63 8.13 -16.51
C THR A 57 -9.63 7.09 -15.97
N PRO A 58 -8.31 7.33 -16.02
CA PRO A 58 -7.33 6.45 -15.38
C PRO A 58 -7.60 6.23 -13.88
N LEU A 59 -8.21 7.22 -13.21
CA LEU A 59 -8.61 7.12 -11.81
C LEU A 59 -9.76 6.12 -11.61
N HIS A 60 -10.73 6.09 -12.51
CA HIS A 60 -11.80 5.09 -12.49
C HIS A 60 -11.25 3.67 -12.66
N LYS A 61 -10.33 3.48 -13.61
CA LYS A 61 -9.62 2.19 -13.80
C LYS A 61 -8.89 1.76 -12.53
N ALA A 62 -8.15 2.66 -11.89
CA ALA A 62 -7.42 2.37 -10.66
C ALA A 62 -8.36 2.05 -9.47
N LEU A 63 -9.54 2.66 -9.38
CA LEU A 63 -10.51 2.31 -8.35
C LEU A 63 -11.17 0.95 -8.59
N ARG A 64 -11.48 0.61 -9.84
CA ARG A 64 -11.95 -0.73 -10.20
C ARG A 64 -10.91 -1.78 -9.82
N GLU A 65 -9.66 -1.53 -10.15
CA GLU A 65 -8.52 -2.38 -9.80
C GLU A 65 -8.37 -2.53 -8.27
N ALA A 66 -8.43 -1.42 -7.52
CA ALA A 66 -8.31 -1.44 -6.07
C ALA A 66 -9.43 -2.26 -5.42
N LEU A 67 -10.67 -2.09 -5.90
CA LEU A 67 -11.84 -2.81 -5.38
C LEU A 67 -11.81 -4.29 -5.76
N ALA A 68 -11.43 -4.63 -6.99
CA ALA A 68 -11.27 -6.01 -7.43
C ALA A 68 -10.19 -6.72 -6.62
N ASN A 69 -9.02 -6.10 -6.44
CA ASN A 69 -7.94 -6.64 -5.61
C ASN A 69 -8.38 -6.83 -4.16
N ALA A 70 -9.17 -5.90 -3.61
CA ALA A 70 -9.75 -6.06 -2.29
C ALA A 70 -10.60 -7.33 -2.19
N LEU A 71 -11.46 -7.60 -3.17
CA LEU A 71 -12.35 -8.75 -3.16
C LEU A 71 -11.59 -10.07 -3.45
N ILE A 72 -10.63 -10.06 -4.36
CA ILE A 72 -9.82 -11.22 -4.73
C ILE A 72 -8.93 -11.68 -3.58
N HIS A 73 -8.32 -10.74 -2.84
CA HIS A 73 -7.35 -11.05 -1.79
C HIS A 73 -7.92 -11.04 -0.37
N ALA A 74 -9.24 -10.82 -0.19
CA ALA A 74 -9.87 -10.91 1.11
C ALA A 74 -9.88 -12.34 1.66
N ASP A 75 -9.63 -12.51 2.95
CA ASP A 75 -9.86 -13.76 3.66
C ASP A 75 -11.32 -13.88 4.11
N TYR A 76 -12.13 -14.62 3.35
CA TYR A 76 -13.56 -14.81 3.66
C TYR A 76 -13.83 -15.81 4.79
N TYR A 77 -12.80 -16.48 5.31
CA TYR A 77 -12.93 -17.39 6.46
C TYR A 77 -12.71 -16.68 7.80
N ASP A 78 -12.21 -15.44 7.79
CA ASP A 78 -12.13 -14.60 9.00
C ASP A 78 -13.54 -14.15 9.44
N ARG A 79 -13.71 -13.91 10.74
CA ARG A 79 -14.95 -13.37 11.31
C ARG A 79 -15.20 -11.91 10.90
N ARG A 80 -14.16 -11.18 10.52
CA ARG A 80 -14.25 -9.77 10.10
C ARG A 80 -14.40 -9.68 8.60
N GLY A 81 -15.35 -8.89 8.13
CA GLY A 81 -15.55 -8.63 6.70
C GLY A 81 -14.61 -7.57 6.13
N LEU A 82 -14.60 -7.49 4.79
CA LEU A 82 -14.08 -6.34 4.05
C LEU A 82 -14.78 -5.05 4.51
N VAL A 83 -14.01 -4.01 4.82
CA VAL A 83 -14.56 -2.70 5.17
C VAL A 83 -13.99 -1.65 4.23
N ILE A 84 -14.88 -0.90 3.58
CA ILE A 84 -14.53 0.21 2.70
C ILE A 84 -15.11 1.48 3.30
N GLN A 85 -14.26 2.49 3.47
CA GLN A 85 -14.63 3.78 4.05
C GLN A 85 -14.16 4.87 3.10
N LYS A 86 -15.05 5.79 2.76
CA LYS A 86 -14.75 6.94 1.91
C LYS A 86 -14.97 8.22 2.71
N TRP A 87 -13.96 9.08 2.67
CA TRP A 87 -14.00 10.46 3.14
C TRP A 87 -13.78 11.38 1.93
N PRO A 88 -14.02 12.69 2.07
CA PRO A 88 -13.73 13.66 1.01
C PRO A 88 -12.26 13.65 0.56
N ASP A 89 -11.33 13.29 1.44
CA ASP A 89 -9.88 13.38 1.23
C ASP A 89 -9.19 12.03 1.02
N LYS A 90 -9.88 10.89 1.22
CA LYS A 90 -9.29 9.56 1.05
C LYS A 90 -10.34 8.44 0.94
N ILE A 91 -9.93 7.33 0.35
CA ILE A 91 -10.64 6.05 0.40
C ILE A 91 -9.75 5.05 1.16
N ARG A 92 -10.34 4.30 2.08
CA ARG A 92 -9.66 3.24 2.84
C ARG A 92 -10.36 1.92 2.58
N ILE A 93 -9.60 0.93 2.17
CA ILE A 93 -10.05 -0.43 1.91
C ILE A 93 -9.30 -1.34 2.88
N ALA A 94 -10.02 -2.04 3.75
CA ALA A 94 -9.42 -2.84 4.81
C ALA A 94 -9.95 -4.27 4.79
N ASN A 95 -9.11 -5.16 4.26
CA ASN A 95 -9.36 -6.59 4.12
C ASN A 95 -9.05 -7.34 5.42
N PRO A 96 -9.79 -8.43 5.71
CA PRO A 96 -9.31 -9.47 6.62
C PRO A 96 -8.12 -10.23 6.01
N GLY A 97 -7.20 -10.66 6.88
CA GLY A 97 -6.00 -11.41 6.52
C GLY A 97 -4.79 -10.53 6.15
N ALA A 98 -3.61 -11.13 6.24
CA ALA A 98 -2.32 -10.52 5.90
C ALA A 98 -2.07 -10.49 4.37
N PHE A 99 -0.95 -9.97 3.88
CA PHE A 99 -0.51 -10.25 2.52
C PHE A 99 0.06 -11.69 2.42
N ARG A 100 -0.06 -12.32 1.24
CA ARG A 100 0.55 -13.64 0.96
C ARG A 100 1.92 -13.56 0.30
N ILE A 101 2.26 -12.37 -0.20
CA ILE A 101 3.57 -12.02 -0.78
C ILE A 101 4.14 -10.83 -0.02
N ASN A 102 5.42 -10.52 -0.18
CA ASN A 102 5.95 -9.32 0.44
C ASN A 102 5.25 -8.07 -0.11
N VAL A 103 4.85 -7.12 0.74
CA VAL A 103 4.21 -5.86 0.31
C VAL A 103 5.07 -5.10 -0.70
N GLN A 104 6.41 -5.12 -0.55
CA GLN A 104 7.31 -4.46 -1.51
C GLN A 104 7.29 -5.16 -2.87
N GLU A 105 7.27 -6.49 -2.92
CA GLU A 105 7.12 -7.24 -4.16
C GLU A 105 5.78 -6.96 -4.82
N ALA A 106 4.69 -6.90 -4.03
CA ALA A 106 3.37 -6.54 -4.51
C ALA A 106 3.33 -5.13 -5.13
N LEU A 107 4.09 -4.18 -4.57
CA LEU A 107 4.19 -2.81 -5.06
C LEU A 107 5.06 -2.66 -6.32
N VAL A 108 6.04 -3.55 -6.52
CA VAL A 108 6.83 -3.63 -7.76
C VAL A 108 6.02 -4.31 -8.86
N GLY A 109 5.24 -5.33 -8.49
CA GLY A 109 4.45 -6.13 -9.41
C GLY A 109 5.21 -7.34 -9.96
N GLY A 110 4.58 -8.05 -10.90
CA GLY A 110 5.14 -9.22 -11.58
C GLY A 110 4.89 -10.57 -10.88
N VAL A 111 4.60 -10.56 -9.57
CA VAL A 111 4.20 -11.75 -8.80
C VAL A 111 2.88 -11.47 -8.09
N SER A 112 1.96 -12.43 -8.12
CA SER A 112 0.69 -12.38 -7.39
C SER A 112 0.36 -13.76 -6.84
N ASP A 113 0.01 -13.82 -5.55
CA ASP A 113 -0.54 -15.01 -4.91
C ASP A 113 -1.96 -14.69 -4.39
N PRO A 114 -2.99 -14.89 -5.22
CA PRO A 114 -4.37 -14.57 -4.87
C PRO A 114 -4.98 -15.57 -3.89
N ARG A 115 -5.84 -15.07 -3.01
CA ARG A 115 -6.60 -15.94 -2.09
C ARG A 115 -7.72 -16.70 -2.79
N ASN A 116 -8.40 -16.03 -3.71
CA ASN A 116 -9.63 -16.50 -4.30
C ASN A 116 -9.50 -16.55 -5.83
N GLU A 117 -8.93 -17.63 -6.37
CA GLU A 117 -8.74 -17.79 -7.83
C GLU A 117 -10.05 -17.75 -8.63
N SER A 118 -11.14 -18.27 -8.07
CA SER A 118 -12.46 -18.21 -8.70
C SER A 118 -12.95 -16.77 -8.88
N LEU A 119 -12.60 -15.86 -7.96
CA LEU A 119 -12.93 -14.45 -8.10
C LEU A 119 -12.11 -13.77 -9.19
N ILE A 120 -10.85 -14.17 -9.40
CA ILE A 120 -10.07 -13.70 -10.56
C ILE A 120 -10.76 -14.10 -11.85
N LYS A 121 -11.16 -15.37 -11.98
CA LYS A 121 -11.85 -15.85 -13.18
C LYS A 121 -13.14 -15.06 -13.43
N MET A 122 -13.93 -14.83 -12.38
CA MET A 122 -15.14 -14.03 -12.45
C MET A 122 -14.86 -12.59 -12.91
N PHE A 123 -13.90 -11.89 -12.29
CA PHE A 123 -13.57 -10.51 -12.65
C PHE A 123 -13.01 -10.39 -14.07
N ASN A 124 -12.20 -11.35 -14.51
CA ASN A 124 -11.72 -11.44 -15.89
C ASN A 124 -12.88 -11.58 -16.90
N LEU A 125 -13.89 -12.41 -16.59
CA LEU A 125 -15.06 -12.61 -17.48
C LEU A 125 -15.88 -11.33 -17.67
N ILE A 126 -15.91 -10.44 -16.68
CA ILE A 126 -16.61 -9.16 -16.74
C ILE A 126 -15.68 -7.98 -17.09
N ASN A 127 -14.46 -8.27 -17.55
CA ASN A 127 -13.43 -7.28 -17.92
C ASN A 127 -13.13 -6.26 -16.81
N VAL A 128 -13.12 -6.73 -15.56
CA VAL A 128 -12.73 -5.95 -14.39
C VAL A 128 -11.35 -6.39 -13.92
N GLY A 129 -10.47 -5.42 -13.72
CA GLY A 129 -9.10 -5.64 -13.30
C GLY A 129 -8.13 -5.86 -14.45
N GLU A 130 -6.87 -5.49 -14.24
CA GLU A 130 -5.77 -5.81 -15.15
C GLU A 130 -5.26 -7.25 -14.95
N ARG A 131 -4.35 -7.69 -15.81
CA ARG A 131 -3.70 -9.01 -15.70
C ARG A 131 -2.95 -9.12 -14.36
N ALA A 132 -2.83 -10.36 -13.87
CA ALA A 132 -2.20 -10.65 -12.58
C ALA A 132 -0.82 -9.97 -12.42
N GLY A 133 -0.66 -9.21 -11.33
CA GLY A 133 0.62 -8.64 -10.93
C GLY A 133 0.91 -7.20 -11.39
N SER A 134 0.04 -6.53 -12.17
CA SER A 134 0.22 -5.09 -12.50
C SER A 134 -0.65 -4.14 -11.68
N GLY A 135 -1.64 -4.67 -10.94
CA GLY A 135 -2.68 -3.88 -10.29
C GLY A 135 -2.19 -2.75 -9.38
N LEU A 136 -1.43 -3.10 -8.34
CA LEU A 136 -0.90 -2.13 -7.38
C LEU A 136 0.06 -1.11 -8.04
N PRO A 137 1.03 -1.51 -8.89
CA PRO A 137 1.82 -0.57 -9.68
C PRO A 137 0.97 0.39 -10.52
N SER A 138 -0.07 -0.12 -11.20
CA SER A 138 -0.97 0.68 -12.03
C SER A 138 -1.71 1.73 -11.20
N ILE A 139 -2.29 1.34 -10.06
CA ILE A 139 -2.93 2.27 -9.10
C ILE A 139 -1.94 3.35 -8.66
N ARG A 140 -0.73 2.95 -8.25
CA ARG A 140 0.33 3.87 -7.79
C ARG A 140 0.68 4.89 -8.87
N SER A 141 0.84 4.45 -10.11
CA SER A 141 1.20 5.30 -11.24
C SER A 141 0.13 6.37 -11.52
N VAL A 142 -1.15 6.02 -11.36
CA VAL A 142 -2.27 6.95 -11.56
C VAL A 142 -2.24 8.04 -10.50
N TRP A 143 -2.05 7.69 -9.23
CA TRP A 143 -1.96 8.66 -8.14
C TRP A 143 -0.77 9.62 -8.31
N GLN A 144 0.39 9.09 -8.71
CA GLN A 144 1.57 9.91 -8.99
C GLN A 144 1.33 10.90 -10.14
N LYS A 145 0.68 10.45 -11.23
CA LYS A 145 0.33 11.32 -12.37
C LYS A 145 -0.66 12.42 -12.00
N GLN A 146 -1.53 12.18 -11.02
CA GLN A 146 -2.44 13.20 -10.48
C GLN A 146 -1.74 14.18 -9.53
N GLY A 147 -0.50 13.91 -9.12
CA GLY A 147 0.19 14.70 -8.10
C GLY A 147 -0.35 14.50 -6.68
N TRP A 148 -1.06 13.39 -6.44
CA TRP A 148 -1.60 13.04 -5.13
C TRP A 148 -0.59 12.28 -4.29
N GLN A 149 -0.83 12.23 -2.98
CA GLN A 149 -0.04 11.38 -2.10
C GLN A 149 -0.20 9.92 -2.53
N VAL A 150 0.94 9.23 -2.68
CA VAL A 150 0.98 7.84 -3.13
C VAL A 150 0.17 6.93 -2.19
N PRO A 151 -0.58 5.95 -2.73
CA PRO A 151 -1.27 4.95 -1.93
C PRO A 151 -0.35 4.23 -0.96
N GLU A 152 -0.87 3.93 0.23
CA GLU A 152 -0.14 3.24 1.29
C GLU A 152 -0.82 1.92 1.64
N ILE A 153 -0.01 0.89 1.82
CA ILE A 153 -0.44 -0.43 2.29
C ILE A 153 0.15 -0.65 3.68
N VAL A 154 -0.72 -0.97 4.64
CA VAL A 154 -0.35 -1.26 6.03
C VAL A 154 -0.92 -2.60 6.43
N GLU A 155 -0.06 -3.46 6.99
CA GLU A 155 -0.46 -4.70 7.64
C GLU A 155 -0.51 -4.51 9.15
N ALA A 156 -1.60 -4.97 9.76
CA ALA A 156 -1.69 -5.19 11.20
C ALA A 156 -1.79 -6.69 11.45
N PHE A 157 -1.17 -7.14 12.54
CA PHE A 157 -1.18 -8.53 12.99
C PHE A 157 -1.91 -8.62 14.33
N ASN A 158 -2.59 -9.75 14.57
CA ASN A 158 -3.33 -10.01 15.82
C ASN A 158 -4.43 -8.96 16.14
N PRO A 159 -5.54 -8.92 15.38
CA PRO A 159 -5.88 -9.80 14.27
C PRO A 159 -5.37 -9.26 12.92
N ASP A 160 -5.20 -10.18 11.99
CA ASP A 160 -4.61 -9.88 10.69
C ASP A 160 -5.52 -8.97 9.86
N ARG A 161 -4.95 -7.87 9.38
CA ARG A 161 -5.67 -6.86 8.60
C ARG A 161 -4.74 -6.21 7.61
N THR A 162 -5.12 -6.25 6.34
CA THR A 162 -4.44 -5.51 5.28
C THR A 162 -5.26 -4.27 4.94
N THR A 163 -4.64 -3.09 5.02
CA THR A 163 -5.30 -1.82 4.72
C THR A 163 -4.60 -1.13 3.55
N LEU A 164 -5.34 -0.86 2.47
CA LEU A 164 -4.95 0.05 1.40
C LEU A 164 -5.61 1.41 1.63
N THR A 165 -4.80 2.47 1.69
CA THR A 165 -5.26 3.86 1.79
C THR A 165 -4.96 4.58 0.48
N LEU A 166 -5.98 5.23 -0.09
CA LEU A 166 -5.97 5.96 -1.35
C LEU A 166 -6.29 7.44 -1.09
N PRO A 167 -5.27 8.31 -0.89
CA PRO A 167 -5.49 9.74 -0.64
C PRO A 167 -6.02 10.46 -1.88
N LEU A 168 -7.08 11.26 -1.77
CA LEU A 168 -7.70 12.02 -2.88
C LEU A 168 -7.25 13.48 -2.96
N SER A 169 -6.18 13.83 -2.24
CA SER A 169 -5.61 15.17 -2.25
C SER A 169 -4.12 15.15 -2.62
N ALA A 170 -3.64 16.29 -3.12
CA ALA A 170 -2.22 16.56 -3.22
C ALA A 170 -1.56 16.31 -1.86
N ALA A 171 -0.31 15.82 -1.88
CA ALA A 171 0.50 15.80 -0.68
C ALA A 171 0.56 17.25 -0.17
N LYS A 172 -0.01 17.53 1.01
CA LYS A 172 0.29 18.79 1.69
C LYS A 172 1.80 18.77 1.87
N MET A 173 2.50 19.60 1.11
CA MET A 173 3.88 19.91 1.40
C MET A 173 3.88 20.48 2.82
N ALA A 174 4.19 19.64 3.80
CA ALA A 174 4.82 20.12 5.00
C ALA A 174 6.08 20.83 4.49
N VAL A 175 6.05 22.16 4.52
CA VAL A 175 7.20 23.01 4.27
C VAL A 175 8.22 22.66 5.36
N LYS A 176 9.02 21.62 5.13
CA LYS A 176 10.41 21.65 5.58
C LYS A 176 11.15 22.47 4.55
N SER A 177 11.22 23.77 4.85
CA SER A 177 12.28 24.64 4.38
C SER A 177 13.61 23.88 4.41
N GLY A 178 14.30 23.84 3.28
CA GLY A 178 15.55 23.09 3.11
C GLY A 178 15.68 22.64 1.67
N GLY A 179 15.95 23.60 0.78
CA GLY A 179 15.84 23.41 -0.65
C GLY A 179 16.88 22.46 -1.27
N LYS A 180 16.47 21.85 -2.38
CA LYS A 180 17.07 22.12 -3.70
C LYS A 180 16.22 21.45 -4.78
N LYS A 181 15.75 22.26 -5.73
CA LYS A 181 15.33 21.80 -7.06
C LYS A 181 16.48 21.00 -7.67
N VAL A 182 16.21 19.81 -8.20
CA VAL A 182 16.75 19.39 -9.50
C VAL A 182 15.72 18.49 -10.17
N ALA A 183 15.18 18.95 -11.30
CA ALA A 183 14.56 18.09 -12.29
C ALA A 183 15.68 17.44 -13.12
N ALA A 184 15.67 16.12 -13.28
CA ALA A 184 16.16 15.44 -14.49
C ALA A 184 15.84 13.94 -14.45
N LYS A 185 15.47 13.46 -15.63
CA LYS A 185 15.10 12.12 -16.08
C LYS A 185 16.19 11.04 -15.90
N ASN A 186 15.72 9.80 -16.04
CA ASN A 186 16.38 8.56 -16.48
C ASN A 186 16.86 7.57 -15.42
N GLY A 187 16.60 6.29 -15.74
CA GLY A 187 16.83 5.09 -14.96
C GLY A 187 18.30 4.83 -14.63
N ASP A 188 18.52 3.77 -13.84
CA ASP A 188 19.80 3.26 -13.31
C ASP A 188 20.13 3.59 -11.85
N LYS A 189 19.22 3.45 -10.86
CA LYS A 189 19.58 3.71 -9.44
C LYS A 189 18.90 2.88 -8.33
N GLU A 190 18.48 1.64 -8.54
CA GLU A 190 18.07 0.81 -7.38
C GLU A 190 19.27 0.20 -6.62
N GLY A 191 20.33 -0.22 -7.32
CA GLY A 191 21.55 -0.75 -6.68
C GLY A 191 22.31 0.29 -5.85
N GLY A 192 22.43 1.53 -6.33
CA GLY A 192 23.23 2.57 -5.65
C GLY A 192 22.65 3.07 -4.33
N ILE A 193 21.33 3.00 -4.15
CA ILE A 193 20.68 3.41 -2.89
C ILE A 193 20.91 2.32 -1.83
N ALA A 194 20.75 1.05 -2.18
CA ALA A 194 20.99 -0.06 -1.26
C ALA A 194 22.45 -0.08 -0.80
N GLU A 195 23.40 0.06 -1.73
CA GLU A 195 24.84 0.09 -1.39
C GLU A 195 25.22 1.29 -0.52
N ARG A 196 24.63 2.47 -0.77
CA ARG A 196 24.85 3.64 0.10
C ARG A 196 24.32 3.40 1.51
N ARG A 197 23.16 2.75 1.67
CA ARG A 197 22.60 2.42 2.99
C ARG A 197 23.42 1.37 3.74
N LYS A 198 24.02 0.41 3.05
CA LYS A 198 24.97 -0.53 3.64
C LYS A 198 26.24 0.19 4.10
N ALA A 199 26.76 1.12 3.30
CA ALA A 199 27.91 1.95 3.69
C ALA A 199 27.62 2.79 4.95
N ASP A 200 26.43 3.38 5.06
CA ASP A 200 26.01 4.12 6.25
C ASP A 200 25.98 3.22 7.52
N ILE A 201 25.52 1.96 7.38
CA ILE A 201 25.52 0.97 8.47
C ILE A 201 26.96 0.60 8.89
N LEU A 202 27.85 0.37 7.92
CA LEU A 202 29.26 0.07 8.19
C LEU A 202 29.95 1.24 8.88
N GLN A 203 29.72 2.47 8.43
CA GLN A 203 30.28 3.68 9.06
C GLN A 203 29.82 3.81 10.52
N TYR A 204 28.54 3.57 10.80
CA TYR A 204 28.02 3.60 12.17
C TYR A 204 28.66 2.53 13.07
N LEU A 205 28.92 1.33 12.54
CA LEU A 205 29.59 0.25 13.27
C LEU A 205 31.11 0.48 13.45
N THR A 206 31.72 1.35 12.65
CA THR A 206 33.08 1.85 12.87
C THR A 206 33.13 2.75 14.10
N ASP A 207 32.16 3.65 14.24
CA ASP A 207 32.10 4.61 15.36
C ASP A 207 31.53 3.97 16.64
N THR A 208 30.73 2.91 16.50
CA THR A 208 30.09 2.18 17.62
C THR A 208 30.44 0.68 17.56
N PRO A 209 31.36 0.18 18.41
CA PRO A 209 31.91 -1.18 18.29
C PRO A 209 30.89 -2.31 18.41
N LYS A 210 29.77 -2.11 19.11
CA LYS A 210 28.68 -3.09 19.25
C LYS A 210 27.34 -2.38 19.35
N ALA A 211 26.43 -2.65 18.44
CA ALA A 211 25.09 -2.04 18.44
C ALA A 211 23.99 -3.06 18.16
N ALA A 212 22.80 -2.84 18.73
CA ALA A 212 21.61 -3.59 18.41
C ALA A 212 20.99 -3.10 17.09
N SER A 213 20.27 -3.97 16.39
CA SER A 213 19.59 -3.61 15.12
C SER A 213 18.67 -2.39 15.23
N LYS A 214 18.10 -2.11 16.42
CA LYS A 214 17.26 -0.94 16.67
C LYS A 214 18.06 0.36 16.71
N GLU A 215 19.23 0.33 17.36
CA GLU A 215 20.12 1.50 17.50
C GLU A 215 20.69 1.89 16.13
N ILE A 216 21.12 0.89 15.35
CA ILE A 216 21.61 1.09 13.97
C ILE A 216 20.50 1.67 13.08
N ALA A 217 19.28 1.17 13.21
CA ALA A 217 18.14 1.64 12.43
C ALA A 217 17.82 3.11 12.73
N GLU A 218 17.86 3.51 14.00
CA GLU A 218 17.62 4.88 14.43
C GLU A 218 18.72 5.84 13.93
N ALA A 219 19.99 5.44 14.04
CA ALA A 219 21.11 6.25 13.59
C ALA A 219 21.16 6.46 12.07
N VAL A 220 20.85 5.42 11.28
CA VAL A 220 20.89 5.48 9.81
C VAL A 220 19.57 6.01 9.21
N GLY A 221 18.53 6.18 10.06
CA GLY A 221 17.20 6.62 9.62
C GLY A 221 16.47 5.57 8.78
N LEU A 222 16.62 4.30 9.13
CA LEU A 222 15.99 3.15 8.46
C LEU A 222 14.98 2.46 9.38
N GLN A 223 14.06 1.71 8.79
CA GLN A 223 13.17 0.83 9.55
C GLN A 223 13.94 -0.40 10.03
N VAL A 224 13.69 -0.86 11.26
CA VAL A 224 14.38 -2.01 11.89
C VAL A 224 14.35 -3.27 11.01
N SER A 225 13.25 -3.53 10.30
CA SER A 225 13.14 -4.66 9.36
C SER A 225 14.14 -4.57 8.20
N ARG A 226 14.26 -3.38 7.59
CA ARG A 226 15.17 -3.13 6.48
C ARG A 226 16.64 -3.11 6.92
N THR A 227 16.91 -2.59 8.12
CA THR A 227 18.24 -2.69 8.74
C THR A 227 18.63 -4.14 8.98
N LYS A 228 17.71 -4.99 9.46
CA LYS A 228 17.97 -6.43 9.63
C LYS A 228 18.26 -7.15 8.31
N MET A 229 17.58 -6.77 7.24
CA MET A 229 17.84 -7.30 5.89
C MET A 229 19.25 -6.95 5.42
N TYR A 230 19.64 -5.67 5.48
CA TYR A 230 21.00 -5.25 5.11
C TYR A 230 22.08 -5.85 6.03
N LEU A 231 21.80 -6.00 7.32
CA LEU A 231 22.71 -6.69 8.24
C LEU A 231 22.86 -8.18 7.90
N ALA A 232 21.82 -8.85 7.39
CA ALA A 232 21.92 -10.24 6.93
C ALA A 232 22.82 -10.35 5.69
N GLU A 233 22.64 -9.45 4.71
CA GLU A 233 23.50 -9.38 3.52
C GLU A 233 24.95 -9.05 3.90
N LEU A 234 25.18 -8.13 4.83
CA LEU A 234 26.53 -7.78 5.31
C LEU A 234 27.18 -8.90 6.14
N ILE A 235 26.39 -9.78 6.76
CA ILE A 235 26.89 -11.01 7.40
C ILE A 235 27.30 -12.03 6.35
N GLU A 236 26.50 -12.20 5.29
CA GLU A 236 26.82 -13.08 4.16
C GLU A 236 28.07 -12.63 3.40
N GLN A 237 28.26 -11.31 3.28
CA GLN A 237 29.46 -10.68 2.72
C GLN A 237 30.64 -10.61 3.70
N GLU A 238 30.51 -11.22 4.87
CA GLU A 238 31.52 -11.25 5.93
C GLU A 238 31.99 -9.88 6.46
N ALA A 239 31.27 -8.80 6.21
CA ALA A 239 31.63 -7.47 6.71
C ALA A 239 31.20 -7.25 8.18
N VAL A 240 30.15 -7.94 8.63
CA VAL A 240 29.55 -7.78 9.97
C VAL A 240 29.39 -9.14 10.64
N VAL A 241 29.62 -9.20 11.96
CA VAL A 241 29.39 -10.37 12.80
C VAL A 241 28.26 -10.09 13.78
N ALA A 242 27.34 -11.05 13.92
CA ALA A 242 26.32 -11.02 14.95
C ALA A 242 26.76 -11.78 16.21
N GLU A 243 26.64 -11.15 17.38
CA GLU A 243 26.91 -11.74 18.68
C GLU A 243 25.63 -11.84 19.51
N GLY A 244 25.40 -13.00 20.13
CA GLY A 244 24.22 -13.26 20.98
C GLY A 244 22.97 -13.73 20.21
N ALA A 245 21.93 -14.05 20.97
CA ALA A 245 20.68 -14.61 20.44
C ALA A 245 19.45 -13.81 20.90
N GLY A 246 18.39 -13.84 20.09
CA GLY A 246 17.10 -13.21 20.40
C GLY A 246 17.21 -11.70 20.65
N ARG A 247 16.69 -11.25 21.80
CA ARG A 247 16.69 -9.82 22.20
C ARG A 247 18.08 -9.28 22.56
N ALA A 248 19.05 -10.15 22.84
CA ALA A 248 20.41 -9.76 23.17
C ALA A 248 21.35 -9.70 21.95
N ARG A 249 20.81 -9.91 20.73
CA ARG A 249 21.61 -9.95 19.50
C ARG A 249 22.16 -8.56 19.16
N LYS A 250 23.48 -8.44 19.10
CA LYS A 250 24.23 -7.23 18.72
C LYS A 250 25.07 -7.51 17.46
N TYR A 251 25.44 -6.45 16.76
CA TYR A 251 26.20 -6.50 15.51
C TYR A 251 27.48 -5.67 15.69
N ARG A 252 28.58 -6.16 15.11
CA ARG A 252 29.89 -5.49 15.07
C ARG A 252 30.58 -5.74 13.74
N LEU A 253 31.56 -4.92 13.36
CA LEU A 253 32.40 -5.20 12.21
C LEU A 253 33.22 -6.49 12.44
N LYS A 254 33.40 -7.28 11.38
CA LYS A 254 34.37 -8.37 11.36
C LYS A 254 35.76 -7.74 11.34
N THR A 255 36.57 -8.07 12.34
CA THR A 255 37.98 -7.65 12.43
C THR A 255 38.86 -8.66 11.71
#